data_AF-A0A8H6XQK6-F1
#
_entry.id   AF-A0A8H6XQK6-F1
#
_cell.length_a   1.000
_cell.length_b   1.000
_cell.length_c   1.000
_cell.angle_alpha   90.00
_cell.angle_beta   90.00
_cell.angle_gamma   90.00
#
_symmetry.space_group_name_H-M   'P 1'
#
loop_
_entity.id
_entity.type
_entity.pdbx_description
1 polymer ?
#
loop_
_entity_poly.entity_id
_entity_poly.type
_entity_poly.pdbx_seq_one_letter_code
_entity_poly.pdbx_strand_id
1 'polypeptide(L)'
;MYIAPSVSCIYNSLKYRSFPVNSSAKMAASRNTLIVMGSGPDSFFVGHGRRYFVENMPESFTTHVETNFVICMTKWISMGKSMDTWVVYNMATDNFHFHGINPELRDYICGTNGKFAAGFVSFPDRDDNSPFQYFVKGKKDHWHAVLNNPLSQRIGTVKAEEANFDKELTGILFGKGKTYILMFCAGFLVNFDEETSYEEHPLYKVVQQYNEPGWCIEPQSTLCFYDSRYFFLKLKRLGEDGEVKMHWNLPPAIDVRLRNLIQQTEEPEEKNAVIEGEQMCLELIKTRVAREQAIENQITQQTLMGQQAIMNQVQQMNMMMAASWSNFRLQ
;
A
#
# COMPACT_ATOMS: atom_id res chain seq x y z
N MET A 1 -11.07 29.26 15.25
CA MET A 1 -10.40 28.30 14.35
C MET A 1 -8.93 28.29 14.73
N TYR A 2 -8.53 27.39 15.63
CA TYR A 2 -7.15 27.28 16.10
C TYR A 2 -6.38 26.43 15.11
N ILE A 3 -5.50 27.06 14.33
CA ILE A 3 -4.51 26.38 13.51
C ILE A 3 -3.43 25.93 14.48
N ALA A 4 -3.34 24.62 14.74
CA ALA A 4 -2.20 24.05 15.45
C ALA A 4 -0.92 24.37 14.64
N PRO A 5 0.17 24.86 15.27
CA PRO A 5 1.38 25.22 14.56
C PRO A 5 1.97 23.99 13.88
N SER A 6 2.20 24.09 12.57
CA SER A 6 2.92 23.12 11.76
C SER A 6 4.35 23.00 12.29
N VAL A 7 4.64 21.92 13.02
CA VAL A 7 6.00 21.57 13.38
C VAL A 7 6.66 21.03 12.12
N SER A 8 7.37 21.92 11.42
CA SER A 8 8.30 21.58 10.34
C SER A 8 9.39 20.65 10.91
N CYS A 9 9.22 19.34 10.76
CA CYS A 9 10.24 18.36 11.07
C CYS A 9 11.33 18.43 9.98
N ILE A 10 12.52 18.87 10.39
CA ILE A 10 13.71 18.93 9.54
C ILE A 10 14.16 17.49 9.22
N TYR A 11 13.80 16.98 8.04
CA TYR A 11 14.36 15.74 7.50
C TYR A 11 15.70 16.04 6.82
N ASN A 12 16.79 15.75 7.52
CA ASN A 12 18.09 15.62 6.86
C ASN A 12 18.13 14.29 6.09
N SER A 13 18.49 14.40 4.82
CA SER A 13 18.50 13.33 3.83
C SER A 13 19.33 12.12 4.26
N LEU A 14 18.66 11.06 4.73
CA LEU A 14 19.23 9.72 4.66
C LEU A 14 19.15 9.27 3.20
N LYS A 15 20.32 9.08 2.58
CA LYS A 15 20.48 8.60 1.20
C LYS A 15 19.67 7.32 1.01
N TYR A 16 18.60 7.41 0.22
CA TYR A 16 17.80 6.30 -0.26
C TYR A 16 18.68 5.34 -1.06
N ARG A 17 19.17 4.29 -0.39
CA ARG A 17 19.49 3.04 -1.07
C ARG A 17 18.15 2.39 -1.40
N SER A 18 18.00 2.00 -2.66
CA SER A 18 17.03 1.01 -3.12
C SER A 18 16.79 -0.03 -2.02
N PHE A 19 15.54 -0.24 -1.61
CA PHE A 19 15.17 -1.27 -0.65
C PHE A 19 15.89 -2.57 -1.01
N PRO A 20 16.81 -3.08 -0.18
CA PRO A 20 17.39 -4.36 -0.45
C PRO A 20 16.30 -5.41 -0.27
N VAL A 21 16.17 -6.29 -1.25
CA VAL A 21 15.36 -7.53 -1.26
C VAL A 21 15.78 -8.50 -0.11
N ASN A 22 16.72 -8.09 0.75
CA ASN A 22 17.24 -8.85 1.89
C ASN A 22 16.47 -8.64 3.21
N SER A 23 15.18 -8.31 3.19
CA SER A 23 14.35 -8.41 4.41
C SER A 23 13.89 -9.85 4.72
N SER A 24 14.42 -10.86 4.02
CA SER A 24 13.93 -12.25 4.06
C SER A 24 14.26 -13.05 5.33
N ALA A 25 14.90 -12.46 6.34
CA ALA A 25 15.41 -13.21 7.51
C ALA A 25 14.74 -12.89 8.85
N LYS A 26 13.78 -11.97 8.93
CA LYS A 26 13.04 -11.65 10.18
C LYS A 26 11.53 -11.40 9.97
N MET A 27 10.92 -12.01 8.96
CA MET A 27 9.44 -12.04 8.85
C MET A 27 8.77 -12.96 9.88
N ALA A 28 9.55 -13.73 10.64
CA ALA A 28 9.07 -14.47 11.80
C ALA A 28 9.04 -13.56 13.04
N ALA A 29 7.99 -12.75 13.23
CA ALA A 29 7.50 -12.25 14.54
C ALA A 29 6.32 -11.25 14.47
N SER A 30 5.51 -11.23 13.42
CA SER A 30 4.13 -10.75 13.58
C SER A 30 3.23 -11.49 12.59
N ARG A 31 2.46 -12.48 13.07
CA ARG A 31 1.44 -13.13 12.25
C ARG A 31 0.60 -12.05 11.58
N ASN A 32 0.32 -12.20 10.29
CA ASN A 32 -0.40 -11.16 9.56
C ASN A 32 -1.80 -10.98 10.15
N THR A 33 -2.16 -9.74 10.47
CA THR A 33 -3.47 -9.35 10.98
C THR A 33 -4.09 -8.37 9.99
N LEU A 34 -5.33 -8.63 9.59
CA LEU A 34 -6.10 -7.81 8.68
C LEU A 34 -7.47 -7.55 9.31
N ILE A 35 -7.89 -6.29 9.34
CA ILE A 35 -9.19 -5.89 9.88
C ILE A 35 -9.87 -4.99 8.87
N VAL A 36 -11.11 -5.31 8.53
CA VAL A 36 -12.00 -4.47 7.73
C VAL A 36 -13.24 -4.21 8.57
N MET A 37 -13.54 -2.94 8.81
CA MET A 37 -14.77 -2.49 9.45
C MET A 37 -15.72 -2.06 8.34
N GLY A 38 -16.89 -2.68 8.29
CA GLY A 38 -17.91 -2.41 7.29
C GLY A 38 -18.68 -1.11 7.57
N SER A 39 -19.91 -1.04 7.06
CA SER A 39 -20.77 0.14 7.21
C SER A 39 -21.31 0.35 8.63
N GLY A 40 -21.15 -0.64 9.52
CA GLY A 40 -21.66 -0.62 10.89
C GLY A 40 -20.97 -1.63 11.81
N PRO A 41 -21.31 -1.65 13.11
CA PRO A 41 -20.60 -2.44 14.12
C PRO A 41 -20.72 -3.95 13.94
N ASP A 42 -21.77 -4.42 13.29
CA ASP A 42 -22.05 -5.84 13.07
C ASP A 42 -21.56 -6.35 11.71
N SER A 43 -20.92 -5.48 10.91
CA SER A 43 -20.37 -5.82 9.59
C SER A 43 -18.86 -5.70 9.63
N PHE A 44 -18.16 -6.82 9.55
CA PHE A 44 -16.70 -6.83 9.63
C PHE A 44 -16.05 -8.08 9.06
N PHE A 45 -14.76 -7.93 8.75
CA PHE A 45 -13.84 -9.03 8.56
C PHE A 45 -12.65 -8.86 9.51
N VAL A 46 -12.27 -9.95 10.17
CA VAL A 46 -11.07 -10.00 11.02
C VAL A 46 -10.30 -11.28 10.70
N GLY A 47 -9.05 -11.12 10.28
CA GLY A 47 -8.15 -12.21 9.95
C GLY A 47 -6.87 -12.13 10.76
N HIS A 48 -6.39 -13.28 11.24
CA HIS A 48 -5.11 -13.38 11.93
C HIS A 48 -4.45 -14.75 11.65
N GLY A 49 -3.20 -14.74 11.20
CA GLY A 49 -2.50 -15.96 10.79
C GLY A 49 -3.14 -16.57 9.54
N ARG A 50 -3.80 -17.73 9.69
CA ARG A 50 -4.55 -18.41 8.61
C ARG A 50 -6.07 -18.44 8.83
N ARG A 51 -6.54 -18.01 10.00
CA ARG A 51 -7.95 -18.09 10.42
C ARG A 51 -8.60 -16.70 10.33
N TYR A 52 -9.89 -16.68 10.03
CA TYR A 52 -10.64 -15.44 9.94
C TYR A 52 -12.09 -15.61 10.43
N PHE A 53 -12.73 -14.48 10.71
CA PHE A 53 -14.16 -14.33 10.83
C PHE A 53 -14.64 -13.28 9.83
N VAL A 54 -15.79 -13.54 9.21
CA VAL A 54 -16.49 -12.61 8.31
C VAL A 54 -17.95 -12.58 8.73
N GLU A 55 -18.49 -11.39 8.97
CA GLU A 55 -19.83 -11.20 9.52
C GLU A 55 -20.51 -10.05 8.79
N ASN A 56 -21.72 -10.27 8.27
CA ASN A 56 -22.53 -9.28 7.54
C ASN A 56 -21.77 -8.45 6.48
N MET A 57 -20.76 -9.04 5.83
CA MET A 57 -20.06 -8.44 4.70
C MET A 57 -20.80 -8.76 3.40
N PRO A 58 -20.66 -7.93 2.34
CA PRO A 58 -21.27 -8.20 1.05
C PRO A 58 -20.91 -9.58 0.51
N GLU A 59 -21.87 -10.25 -0.13
CA GLU A 59 -21.69 -11.60 -0.68
C GLU A 59 -20.46 -11.68 -1.61
N SER A 60 -20.25 -10.67 -2.46
CA SER A 60 -19.08 -10.62 -3.35
C SER A 60 -17.75 -10.69 -2.61
N PHE A 61 -17.66 -10.07 -1.44
CA PHE A 61 -16.47 -10.13 -0.58
C PHE A 61 -16.39 -11.46 0.16
N THR A 62 -17.50 -11.89 0.78
CA THR A 62 -17.57 -13.16 1.53
C THR A 62 -17.19 -14.35 0.66
N THR A 63 -17.74 -14.46 -0.56
CA THR A 63 -17.38 -15.51 -1.51
C THR A 63 -15.89 -15.45 -1.89
N HIS A 64 -15.32 -14.25 -2.09
CA HIS A 64 -13.89 -14.14 -2.37
C HIS A 64 -13.05 -14.64 -1.19
N VAL A 65 -13.43 -14.27 0.05
CA VAL A 65 -12.78 -14.70 1.28
C VAL A 65 -12.82 -16.23 1.43
N GLU A 66 -13.96 -16.86 1.17
CA GLU A 66 -14.13 -18.31 1.34
C GLU A 66 -13.43 -19.15 0.26
N THR A 67 -13.27 -18.60 -0.95
CA THR A 67 -12.81 -19.40 -2.10
C THR A 67 -11.34 -19.19 -2.47
N ASN A 68 -10.81 -17.98 -2.30
CA ASN A 68 -9.54 -17.58 -2.91
C ASN A 68 -8.60 -16.82 -1.97
N PHE A 69 -9.03 -16.57 -0.73
CA PHE A 69 -8.32 -15.67 0.16
C PHE A 69 -7.40 -16.40 1.12
N VAL A 70 -6.14 -15.98 1.12
CA VAL A 70 -5.13 -16.49 2.04
C VAL A 70 -4.54 -15.30 2.79
N ILE A 71 -4.78 -15.24 4.10
CA ILE A 71 -4.38 -14.10 4.96
C ILE A 71 -2.87 -13.88 4.91
N CYS A 72 -2.06 -14.94 5.00
CA CYS A 72 -0.58 -14.80 4.98
C CYS A 72 -0.02 -14.32 3.63
N MET A 73 -0.81 -14.40 2.55
CA MET A 73 -0.46 -13.87 1.23
C MET A 73 -1.07 -12.50 0.93
N THR A 74 -2.00 -12.04 1.77
CA THR A 74 -2.70 -10.77 1.56
C THR A 74 -1.98 -9.64 2.27
N LYS A 75 -1.58 -8.60 1.55
CA LYS A 75 -0.85 -7.47 2.14
C LYS A 75 -1.78 -6.42 2.71
N TRP A 76 -2.92 -6.15 2.07
CA TRP A 76 -3.91 -5.18 2.55
C TRP A 76 -5.26 -5.43 1.89
N ILE A 77 -6.31 -4.90 2.52
CA ILE A 77 -7.67 -4.84 2.01
C ILE A 77 -8.14 -3.40 2.14
N SER A 78 -8.76 -2.86 1.10
CA SER A 78 -9.44 -1.57 1.17
C SER A 78 -10.90 -1.74 0.74
N MET A 79 -11.80 -1.20 1.54
CA MET A 79 -13.24 -1.26 1.32
C MET A 79 -13.83 0.15 1.47
N GLY A 80 -14.72 0.52 0.56
CA GLY A 80 -15.49 1.75 0.68
C GLY A 80 -16.53 1.65 1.79
N LYS A 81 -16.95 2.79 2.36
CA LYS A 81 -17.93 2.86 3.45
C LYS A 81 -19.25 2.11 3.16
N SER A 82 -19.75 2.21 1.92
CA SER A 82 -20.95 1.52 1.44
C SER A 82 -20.75 0.02 1.22
N MET A 83 -19.52 -0.48 1.29
CA MET A 83 -19.09 -1.86 1.06
C MET A 83 -19.34 -2.44 -0.35
N ASP A 84 -20.04 -1.69 -1.21
CA ASP A 84 -20.23 -1.99 -2.63
C ASP A 84 -18.93 -2.00 -3.45
N THR A 85 -17.85 -1.44 -2.92
CA THR A 85 -16.53 -1.36 -3.56
C THR A 85 -15.46 -1.88 -2.64
N TRP A 86 -14.62 -2.78 -3.13
CA TRP A 86 -13.46 -3.26 -2.38
C TRP A 86 -12.32 -3.72 -3.30
N VAL A 87 -11.11 -3.69 -2.75
CA VAL A 87 -9.87 -4.14 -3.40
C VAL A 87 -9.03 -4.90 -2.37
N VAL A 88 -8.56 -6.08 -2.77
CA VAL A 88 -7.63 -6.94 -2.03
C VAL A 88 -6.35 -7.07 -2.84
N TYR A 89 -5.20 -6.91 -2.18
CA TYR A 89 -3.90 -7.13 -2.82
C TYR A 89 -3.19 -8.36 -2.25
N ASN A 90 -2.95 -9.34 -3.12
CA ASN A 90 -2.18 -10.54 -2.82
C ASN A 90 -0.70 -10.30 -3.14
N MET A 91 0.12 -10.13 -2.10
CA MET A 91 1.55 -9.88 -2.25
C MET A 91 2.36 -11.09 -2.68
N ALA A 92 1.84 -12.31 -2.54
CA ALA A 92 2.54 -13.50 -3.02
C ALA A 92 2.47 -13.60 -4.55
N THR A 93 1.30 -13.34 -5.12
CA THR A 93 1.04 -13.46 -6.56
C THR A 93 1.16 -12.14 -7.32
N ASP A 94 1.28 -11.01 -6.62
CA ASP A 94 1.26 -9.65 -7.19
C ASP A 94 -0.09 -9.28 -7.86
N ASN A 95 -1.17 -9.95 -7.47
CA ASN A 95 -2.47 -9.79 -8.09
C ASN A 95 -3.46 -9.03 -7.21
N PHE A 96 -4.42 -8.40 -7.88
CA PHE A 96 -5.54 -7.72 -7.25
C PHE A 96 -6.82 -8.51 -7.46
N HIS A 97 -7.65 -8.55 -6.41
CA HIS A 97 -9.05 -8.96 -6.51
C HIS A 97 -9.90 -7.76 -6.09
N PHE A 98 -10.97 -7.49 -6.82
CA PHE A 98 -11.78 -6.30 -6.57
C PHE A 98 -13.21 -6.47 -7.05
N HIS A 99 -14.09 -5.63 -6.49
CA HIS A 99 -15.49 -5.52 -6.88
C HIS A 99 -15.91 -4.05 -6.86
N GLY A 100 -16.91 -3.69 -7.69
CA GLY A 100 -17.51 -2.35 -7.69
C GLY A 100 -16.61 -1.21 -8.16
N ILE A 101 -15.45 -1.49 -8.78
CA ILE A 101 -14.56 -0.43 -9.27
C ILE A 101 -14.97 0.08 -10.66
N ASN A 102 -14.77 1.37 -10.92
CA ASN A 102 -14.97 1.95 -12.24
C ASN A 102 -13.82 1.57 -13.22
N PRO A 103 -14.03 1.72 -14.55
CA PRO A 103 -13.00 1.36 -15.54
C PRO A 103 -11.69 2.13 -15.38
N GLU A 104 -11.74 3.39 -14.99
CA GLU A 104 -10.54 4.21 -14.83
C GLU A 104 -9.66 3.72 -13.67
N LEU A 105 -10.23 3.43 -12.50
CA LEU A 105 -9.50 2.84 -11.39
C LEU A 105 -8.97 1.45 -11.75
N ARG A 106 -9.71 0.66 -12.52
CA ARG A 106 -9.22 -0.63 -13.02
C ARG A 106 -7.94 -0.46 -13.85
N ASP A 107 -7.87 0.56 -14.70
CA ASP A 107 -6.66 0.82 -15.50
C ASP A 107 -5.44 1.16 -14.63
N TYR A 108 -5.62 1.93 -13.56
CA TYR A 108 -4.56 2.18 -12.57
C TYR A 108 -4.20 0.93 -11.75
N ILE A 109 -5.15 0.05 -11.46
CA ILE A 109 -4.85 -1.21 -10.76
C ILE A 109 -4.01 -2.12 -11.65
N CYS A 110 -4.41 -2.26 -12.92
CA CYS A 110 -3.78 -3.18 -13.87
C CYS A 110 -2.57 -2.59 -14.61
N GLY A 111 -2.35 -1.27 -14.55
CA GLY A 111 -1.30 -0.60 -15.33
C GLY A 111 -1.55 -0.62 -16.84
N THR A 112 -2.82 -0.58 -17.25
CA THR A 112 -3.25 -0.63 -18.65
C THR A 112 -3.53 0.77 -19.20
N ASN A 113 -3.67 0.90 -20.53
CA ASN A 113 -4.04 2.16 -21.20
C ASN A 113 -3.14 3.36 -20.84
N GLY A 114 -1.84 3.11 -20.68
CA GLY A 114 -0.85 4.15 -20.33
C GLY A 114 -0.88 4.58 -18.86
N LYS A 115 -1.66 3.91 -18.01
CA LYS A 115 -1.65 4.13 -16.55
C LYS A 115 -0.57 3.29 -15.87
N PHE A 116 -0.17 3.68 -14.67
CA PHE A 116 0.78 2.92 -13.86
C PHE A 116 0.06 1.77 -13.12
N ALA A 117 0.79 0.71 -12.75
CA ALA A 117 0.26 -0.35 -11.90
C ALA A 117 0.26 0.05 -10.41
N ALA A 118 -0.87 -0.17 -9.74
CA ALA A 118 -1.07 0.18 -8.34
C ALA A 118 -0.18 -0.65 -7.40
N GLY A 119 0.22 -0.05 -6.28
CA GLY A 119 0.77 -0.69 -5.09
C GLY A 119 -0.14 -0.52 -3.86
N PHE A 120 -0.99 0.51 -3.84
CA PHE A 120 -1.99 0.74 -2.80
C PHE A 120 -3.22 1.46 -3.36
N VAL A 121 -4.41 1.08 -2.89
CA VAL A 121 -5.69 1.71 -3.24
C VAL A 121 -6.47 1.97 -1.97
N SER A 122 -7.12 3.13 -1.87
CA SER A 122 -8.05 3.43 -0.79
C SER A 122 -9.23 4.29 -1.22
N PHE A 123 -10.29 4.25 -0.41
CA PHE A 123 -11.56 4.93 -0.68
C PHE A 123 -11.87 5.91 0.45
N PRO A 124 -12.17 7.20 0.17
CA PRO A 124 -12.54 8.15 1.21
C PRO A 124 -13.94 7.91 1.76
N ASP A 125 -14.23 8.53 2.90
CA ASP A 125 -15.60 8.65 3.41
C ASP A 125 -16.43 9.45 2.40
N ARG A 126 -17.34 8.77 1.70
CA ARG A 126 -18.22 9.36 0.68
C ARG A 126 -19.67 9.21 1.10
N ASP A 127 -20.46 10.22 0.76
CA ASP A 127 -21.91 10.12 0.79
C ASP A 127 -22.39 9.35 -0.46
N ASP A 128 -23.52 8.65 -0.34
CA ASP A 128 -24.08 7.81 -1.42
C ASP A 128 -24.36 8.59 -2.73
N ASN A 129 -24.55 9.90 -2.65
CA ASN A 129 -24.81 10.78 -3.79
C ASN A 129 -23.55 11.40 -4.41
N SER A 130 -22.37 11.13 -3.86
CA SER A 130 -21.12 11.70 -4.37
C SER A 130 -20.59 10.91 -5.57
N PRO A 131 -19.87 11.56 -6.51
CA PRO A 131 -19.13 10.83 -7.54
C PRO A 131 -18.21 9.76 -6.94
N PHE A 132 -17.91 8.73 -7.73
CA PHE A 132 -16.99 7.67 -7.34
C PHE A 132 -15.60 8.26 -7.04
N GLN A 133 -15.20 8.22 -5.77
CA GLN A 133 -13.93 8.75 -5.27
C GLN A 133 -12.98 7.64 -4.87
N TYR A 134 -11.68 7.86 -5.11
CA TYR A 134 -10.62 6.91 -4.76
C TYR A 134 -9.25 7.60 -4.73
N PHE A 135 -8.32 6.98 -4.04
CA PHE A 135 -6.89 7.25 -4.11
C PHE A 135 -6.17 5.99 -4.58
N VAL A 136 -5.19 6.14 -5.46
CA VAL A 136 -4.33 5.05 -5.93
C VAL A 136 -2.87 5.48 -5.96
N LYS A 137 -2.02 4.74 -5.26
CA LYS A 137 -0.57 4.88 -5.29
C LYS A 137 0.02 3.80 -6.18
N GLY A 138 0.87 4.18 -7.12
CA GLY A 138 1.63 3.24 -7.95
C GLY A 138 2.77 2.58 -7.20
N LYS A 139 3.26 1.44 -7.71
CA LYS A 139 4.45 0.74 -7.16
C LYS A 139 5.74 1.56 -7.25
N LYS A 140 5.77 2.55 -8.15
CA LYS A 140 6.83 3.56 -8.33
C LYS A 140 6.29 4.94 -7.94
N ASP A 141 7.02 6.02 -8.18
CA ASP A 141 6.78 7.38 -7.66
C ASP A 141 5.55 8.14 -8.24
N HIS A 142 4.50 7.43 -8.64
CA HIS A 142 3.26 8.00 -9.15
C HIS A 142 2.11 7.73 -8.18
N TRP A 143 1.17 8.67 -8.09
CA TRP A 143 -0.14 8.47 -7.50
C TRP A 143 -1.18 9.24 -8.32
N HIS A 144 -2.44 8.86 -8.13
CA HIS A 144 -3.59 9.56 -8.70
C HIS A 144 -4.75 9.48 -7.71
N ALA A 145 -5.60 10.50 -7.69
CA ALA A 145 -6.76 10.51 -6.83
C ALA A 145 -7.91 11.28 -7.46
N VAL A 146 -9.11 10.76 -7.26
CA VAL A 146 -10.38 11.44 -7.52
C VAL A 146 -11.02 11.66 -6.15
N LEU A 147 -10.90 12.86 -5.60
CA LEU A 147 -11.38 13.22 -4.27
C LEU A 147 -12.22 14.49 -4.34
N ASN A 148 -13.10 14.69 -3.35
CA ASN A 148 -13.82 15.95 -3.22
C ASN A 148 -12.88 17.17 -3.08
N ASN A 149 -13.38 18.36 -3.43
CA ASN A 149 -12.55 19.57 -3.49
C ASN A 149 -11.84 19.90 -2.16
N PRO A 150 -12.49 19.84 -0.97
CA PRO A 150 -11.82 20.17 0.28
C PRO A 150 -10.65 19.25 0.60
N LEU A 151 -10.81 17.93 0.37
CA LEU A 151 -9.76 16.94 0.63
C LEU A 151 -8.61 17.08 -0.37
N SER A 152 -8.94 17.26 -1.65
CA SER A 152 -7.96 17.52 -2.72
C SER A 152 -7.10 18.75 -2.43
N GLN A 153 -7.72 19.85 -2.00
CA GLN A 153 -7.01 21.09 -1.66
C GLN A 153 -6.05 20.88 -0.49
N ARG A 154 -6.51 20.18 0.57
CA ARG A 154 -5.68 19.96 1.76
C ARG A 154 -4.47 19.08 1.49
N ILE A 155 -4.64 18.02 0.70
CA ILE A 155 -3.52 17.19 0.24
C ILE A 155 -2.57 18.02 -0.63
N GLY A 156 -3.11 18.91 -1.48
CA GLY A 156 -2.33 19.86 -2.27
C GLY A 156 -1.47 20.80 -1.42
N THR A 157 -1.99 21.31 -0.30
CA THR A 157 -1.22 22.12 0.65
C THR A 157 -0.07 21.33 1.26
N VAL A 158 -0.34 20.13 1.79
CA VAL A 158 0.71 19.28 2.39
C VAL A 158 1.78 18.92 1.35
N LYS A 159 1.38 18.62 0.12
CA LYS A 159 2.31 18.36 -0.98
C LYS A 159 3.24 19.54 -1.27
N ALA A 160 2.76 20.78 -1.11
CA ALA A 160 3.58 21.97 -1.32
C ALA A 160 4.59 22.20 -0.17
N GLU A 161 4.31 21.67 1.01
CA GLU A 161 5.14 21.82 2.22
C GLU A 161 6.16 20.68 2.38
N GLU A 162 5.83 19.48 1.92
CA GLU A 162 6.65 18.28 2.09
C GLU A 162 7.60 18.00 0.91
N ALA A 163 8.90 18.06 1.17
CA ALA A 163 9.91 17.70 0.18
C ALA A 163 9.80 16.20 -0.18
N ASN A 164 9.81 15.89 -1.48
CA ASN A 164 9.66 14.51 -1.98
C ASN A 164 8.31 13.85 -1.69
N PHE A 165 7.26 14.61 -1.39
CA PHE A 165 5.91 14.08 -1.11
C PHE A 165 5.48 12.92 -2.04
N ASP A 166 5.58 13.13 -3.37
CA ASP A 166 5.13 12.13 -4.35
C ASP A 166 5.91 10.81 -4.30
N LYS A 167 7.20 10.88 -3.96
CA LYS A 167 8.11 9.74 -3.87
C LYS A 167 7.93 9.00 -2.54
N GLU A 168 7.75 9.75 -1.46
CA GLU A 168 7.70 9.19 -0.11
C GLU A 168 6.32 8.68 0.29
N LEU A 169 5.24 9.23 -0.28
CA LEU A 169 3.88 8.81 0.02
C LEU A 169 3.69 7.34 -0.34
N THR A 170 3.28 6.49 0.59
CA THR A 170 2.99 5.07 0.36
C THR A 170 1.49 4.79 0.28
N GLY A 171 0.66 5.67 0.85
CA GLY A 171 -0.79 5.60 0.71
C GLY A 171 -1.54 6.59 1.58
N ILE A 172 -2.87 6.52 1.55
CA ILE A 172 -3.74 7.33 2.42
C ILE A 172 -4.76 6.40 3.09
N LEU A 173 -4.84 6.43 4.41
CA LEU A 173 -5.93 5.79 5.14
C LEU A 173 -7.03 6.81 5.38
N PHE A 174 -8.25 6.49 4.98
CA PHE A 174 -9.42 7.34 5.24
C PHE A 174 -10.25 6.75 6.35
N GLY A 175 -10.76 7.60 7.23
CA GLY A 175 -11.71 7.25 8.29
C GLY A 175 -12.92 8.16 8.27
N LYS A 176 -13.70 8.11 9.35
CA LYS A 176 -14.92 8.91 9.52
C LYS A 176 -14.68 10.41 9.29
N GLY A 177 -15.60 11.03 8.54
CA GLY A 177 -15.64 12.46 8.30
C GLY A 177 -14.42 12.92 7.51
N LYS A 178 -13.71 13.92 8.04
CA LYS A 178 -12.48 14.45 7.41
C LYS A 178 -11.21 13.78 7.90
N THR A 179 -11.28 12.74 8.72
CA THR A 179 -10.09 12.09 9.30
C THR A 179 -9.36 11.26 8.25
N TYR A 180 -8.06 11.50 8.08
CA TYR A 180 -7.20 10.69 7.22
C TYR A 180 -5.75 10.68 7.71
N ILE A 181 -5.01 9.65 7.31
CA ILE A 181 -3.58 9.49 7.58
C ILE A 181 -2.86 9.33 6.25
N LEU A 182 -1.96 10.27 5.94
CA LEU A 182 -0.98 10.13 4.87
C LEU A 182 0.15 9.23 5.37
N MET A 183 0.34 8.09 4.73
CA MET A 183 1.40 7.16 5.06
C MET A 183 2.63 7.48 4.22
N PHE A 184 3.80 7.59 4.84
CA PHE A 184 5.07 7.77 4.14
C PHE A 184 6.02 6.60 4.41
N CYS A 185 7.04 6.44 3.58
CA CYS A 185 8.11 5.46 3.82
C CYS A 185 8.76 5.67 5.20
N ALA A 186 8.89 6.92 5.64
CA ALA A 186 9.57 7.32 6.86
C ALA A 186 8.77 8.28 7.73
N GLY A 187 7.52 7.92 8.03
CA GLY A 187 6.64 8.74 8.86
C GLY A 187 5.18 8.57 8.48
N PHE A 188 4.35 9.43 9.04
CA PHE A 188 2.98 9.63 8.63
C PHE A 188 2.53 11.04 9.03
N LEU A 189 1.56 11.60 8.30
CA LEU A 189 0.90 12.86 8.66
C LEU A 189 -0.58 12.61 8.84
N VAL A 190 -1.17 13.18 9.88
CA VAL A 190 -2.57 12.94 10.23
C VAL A 190 -3.37 14.22 10.12
N ASN A 191 -4.53 14.11 9.48
CA ASN A 191 -5.59 15.07 9.64
C ASN A 191 -6.70 14.49 10.51
N PHE A 192 -7.08 15.22 11.55
CA PHE A 192 -8.23 14.89 12.38
C PHE A 192 -9.43 15.74 11.98
N ASP A 193 -10.61 15.11 11.96
CA ASP A 193 -11.86 15.86 12.00
C ASP A 193 -12.12 16.41 13.41
N GLU A 194 -13.10 17.32 13.55
CA GLU A 194 -13.43 17.99 14.82
C GLU A 194 -13.73 16.98 15.94
N GLU A 195 -14.42 15.88 15.62
CA GLU A 195 -14.74 14.80 16.58
C GLU A 195 -13.49 14.04 17.07
N THR A 196 -12.37 14.12 16.35
CA THR A 196 -11.16 13.33 16.62
C THR A 196 -10.02 14.19 17.19
N SER A 197 -10.13 15.51 17.13
CA SER A 197 -9.04 16.45 17.45
C SER A 197 -8.81 16.72 18.94
N TYR A 198 -9.51 16.04 19.85
CA TYR A 198 -9.34 16.24 21.30
C TYR A 198 -8.34 15.25 21.91
N GLU A 199 -7.60 15.67 22.94
CA GLU A 199 -6.44 14.94 23.48
C GLU A 199 -6.77 13.55 24.04
N GLU A 200 -7.99 13.38 24.55
CA GLU A 200 -8.47 12.13 25.12
C GLU A 200 -8.96 11.12 24.06
N HIS A 201 -9.00 11.50 22.78
CA HIS A 201 -9.47 10.61 21.72
C HIS A 201 -8.47 9.46 21.51
N PRO A 202 -8.90 8.19 21.47
CA PRO A 202 -7.99 7.03 21.46
C PRO A 202 -7.08 7.02 20.24
N LEU A 203 -7.58 7.38 19.06
CA LEU A 203 -6.75 7.51 17.85
C LEU A 203 -5.72 8.63 18.00
N TYR A 204 -6.10 9.76 18.60
CA TYR A 204 -5.20 10.90 18.81
C TYR A 204 -4.04 10.49 19.71
N LYS A 205 -4.32 9.82 20.84
CA LYS A 205 -3.28 9.32 21.76
C LYS A 205 -2.27 8.40 21.08
N VAL A 206 -2.74 7.42 20.31
CA VAL A 206 -1.84 6.51 19.59
C VAL A 206 -1.01 7.26 18.56
N VAL A 207 -1.63 8.12 17.75
CA VAL A 207 -0.92 8.94 16.76
C VAL A 207 0.16 9.79 17.41
N GLN A 208 -0.15 10.51 18.49
CA GLN A 208 0.84 11.35 19.18
C GLN A 208 1.97 10.54 19.80
N GLN A 209 1.67 9.37 20.37
CA GLN A 209 2.66 8.48 20.95
C GLN A 209 3.70 8.02 19.92
N TYR A 210 3.31 7.86 18.65
CA TYR A 210 4.16 7.35 17.58
C TYR A 210 4.53 8.41 16.52
N ASN A 211 4.29 9.68 16.81
CA ASN A 211 4.65 10.79 15.91
C ASN A 211 6.16 11.14 15.98
N GLU A 212 6.96 10.34 16.70
CA GLU A 212 8.41 10.48 16.73
C GLU A 212 9.04 9.94 15.41
N PRO A 213 10.17 10.51 14.96
CA PRO A 213 10.83 10.05 13.74
C PRO A 213 11.18 8.56 13.78
N GLY A 214 10.91 7.88 12.66
CA GLY A 214 11.29 6.49 12.45
C GLY A 214 10.15 5.49 12.55
N TRP A 215 8.94 5.88 12.97
CA TRP A 215 7.75 5.03 12.82
C TRP A 215 7.01 5.34 11.52
N CYS A 216 6.57 4.31 10.82
CA CYS A 216 5.64 4.42 9.71
C CYS A 216 4.40 3.57 9.95
N ILE A 217 3.30 3.93 9.31
CA ILE A 217 2.06 3.16 9.34
C ILE A 217 2.03 2.23 8.13
N GLU A 218 1.77 0.95 8.38
CA GLU A 218 1.72 -0.08 7.35
C GLU A 218 0.35 -0.13 6.67
N PRO A 219 0.29 -0.52 5.37
CA PRO A 219 -0.94 -0.65 4.59
C PRO A 219 -2.01 -1.60 5.15
N GLN A 220 -1.66 -2.48 6.10
CA GLN A 220 -2.59 -3.33 6.84
C GLN A 220 -3.52 -2.57 7.79
N SER A 221 -3.25 -1.29 8.02
CA SER A 221 -4.00 -0.46 8.96
C SER A 221 -5.35 -0.02 8.39
N THR A 222 -6.32 0.19 9.27
CA THR A 222 -7.70 0.53 8.91
C THR A 222 -8.27 1.55 9.89
N LEU A 223 -8.99 2.54 9.36
CA LEU A 223 -9.79 3.48 10.14
C LEU A 223 -11.28 3.19 9.94
N CYS A 224 -12.09 3.40 10.96
CA CYS A 224 -13.54 3.17 10.88
C CYS A 224 -14.26 4.37 10.25
N PHE A 225 -15.30 4.10 9.44
CA PHE A 225 -16.14 5.13 8.83
C PHE A 225 -17.35 5.53 9.68
N TYR A 226 -17.84 4.67 10.58
CA TYR A 226 -19.05 4.96 11.37
C TYR A 226 -18.76 5.50 12.79
N ASP A 227 -17.59 5.22 13.35
CA ASP A 227 -17.17 5.73 14.67
C ASP A 227 -15.67 5.99 14.70
N SER A 228 -15.28 7.26 14.84
CA SER A 228 -13.87 7.69 14.78
C SER A 228 -13.01 7.07 15.88
N ARG A 229 -13.62 6.60 16.99
CA ARG A 229 -12.90 5.96 18.09
C ARG A 229 -12.34 4.61 17.68
N TYR A 230 -12.89 3.97 16.65
CA TYR A 230 -12.47 2.64 16.23
C TYR A 230 -11.42 2.67 15.11
N PHE A 231 -10.35 1.90 15.30
CA PHE A 231 -9.23 1.79 14.37
C PHE A 231 -8.39 0.55 14.64
N PHE A 232 -7.59 0.18 13.65
CA PHE A 232 -6.47 -0.74 13.77
C PHE A 232 -5.26 -0.13 13.06
N LEU A 233 -4.19 0.16 13.81
CA LEU A 233 -2.93 0.68 13.27
C LEU A 233 -1.82 -0.35 13.48
N LYS A 234 -1.18 -0.73 12.37
CA LYS A 234 0.07 -1.49 12.37
C LYS A 234 1.21 -0.52 12.11
N LEU A 235 2.00 -0.25 13.14
CA LEU A 235 3.16 0.63 13.07
C LEU A 235 4.44 -0.19 12.95
N LYS A 236 5.37 0.29 12.13
CA LYS A 236 6.68 -0.33 11.93
C LYS A 236 7.77 0.71 12.14
N ARG A 237 8.78 0.35 12.92
CA ARG A 237 9.99 1.17 13.09
C ARG A 237 10.95 0.90 11.93
N LEU A 238 11.47 1.96 11.33
CA LEU A 238 12.54 1.90 10.35
C LEU A 238 13.85 1.53 11.03
N GLY A 239 14.58 0.57 10.44
CA GLY A 239 15.87 0.09 10.92
C GLY A 239 16.02 -1.42 10.78
N GLU A 240 17.21 -1.93 11.10
CA GLU A 240 17.59 -3.34 10.93
C GLU A 240 16.78 -4.30 11.82
N ASP A 241 16.29 -3.82 12.97
CA ASP A 241 15.48 -4.61 13.91
C ASP A 241 13.96 -4.51 13.66
N GLY A 242 13.52 -3.58 12.82
CA GLY A 242 12.18 -3.55 12.24
C GLY A 242 11.02 -3.78 13.22
N GLU A 243 11.04 -3.14 14.39
CA GLU A 243 10.03 -3.34 15.44
C GLU A 243 8.62 -3.08 14.89
N VAL A 244 7.69 -4.00 15.15
CA VAL A 244 6.28 -3.87 14.75
C VAL A 244 5.42 -3.76 15.99
N LYS A 245 4.55 -2.74 16.03
CA LYS A 245 3.54 -2.57 17.07
C LYS A 245 2.15 -2.51 16.45
N MET A 246 1.21 -3.23 17.04
CA MET A 246 -0.19 -3.19 16.65
C MET A 246 -0.97 -2.48 17.75
N HIS A 247 -1.71 -1.45 17.38
CA HIS A 247 -2.56 -0.67 18.28
C HIS A 247 -3.97 -0.63 17.73
N TRP A 248 -4.96 -0.87 18.58
CA TRP A 248 -6.34 -0.84 18.15
C TRP A 248 -7.27 -0.39 19.26
N ASN A 249 -8.38 0.19 18.84
CA ASN A 249 -9.58 0.30 19.64
C ASN A 249 -10.69 -0.21 18.74
N LEU A 250 -11.31 -1.34 19.08
CA LEU A 250 -12.24 -2.02 18.18
C LEU A 250 -13.63 -2.11 18.84
N PRO A 251 -14.70 -2.23 18.04
CA PRO A 251 -15.99 -2.65 18.57
C PRO A 251 -15.85 -3.97 19.35
N PRO A 252 -16.60 -4.16 20.45
CA PRO A 252 -16.47 -5.35 21.30
C PRO A 252 -16.57 -6.68 20.53
N ALA A 253 -17.48 -6.77 19.56
CA ALA A 253 -17.64 -7.96 18.72
C ALA A 253 -16.36 -8.28 17.94
N ILE A 254 -15.72 -7.28 17.35
CA ILE A 254 -14.48 -7.46 16.58
C ILE A 254 -13.30 -7.76 17.51
N ASP A 255 -13.18 -7.07 18.65
CA ASP A 255 -12.08 -7.28 19.61
C ASP A 255 -12.09 -8.71 20.17
N VAL A 256 -13.26 -9.22 20.55
CA VAL A 256 -13.42 -10.61 21.03
C VAL A 256 -12.99 -11.60 19.95
N ARG A 257 -13.42 -11.40 18.69
CA ARG A 257 -13.04 -12.28 17.57
C ARG A 257 -11.53 -12.23 17.31
N LEU A 258 -10.92 -11.04 17.32
CA LEU A 258 -9.47 -10.89 17.15
C LEU A 258 -8.71 -11.62 18.26
N ARG A 259 -9.09 -11.44 19.53
CA ARG A 259 -8.45 -12.12 20.66
C ARG A 259 -8.56 -13.63 20.56
N ASN A 260 -9.72 -14.15 20.16
CA ASN A 260 -9.92 -15.57 19.94
C ASN A 260 -9.01 -16.10 18.82
N LEU A 261 -8.88 -15.38 17.71
CA LEU A 261 -7.96 -15.78 16.64
C LEU A 261 -6.51 -15.76 17.10
N ILE A 262 -6.08 -14.72 17.83
CA ILE A 262 -4.73 -14.64 18.41
C ILE A 262 -4.46 -15.86 19.30
N GLN A 263 -5.38 -16.16 20.22
CA GLN A 263 -5.27 -17.33 21.10
C GLN A 263 -5.19 -18.64 20.33
N GLN A 264 -6.04 -18.83 19.32
CA GLN A 264 -6.03 -20.04 18.49
C GLN A 264 -4.72 -20.19 17.71
N THR A 265 -4.18 -19.11 17.18
CA THR A 265 -2.89 -19.18 16.48
C THR A 265 -1.70 -19.48 17.40
N GLU A 266 -1.89 -19.45 18.73
CA GLU A 266 -0.88 -19.91 19.69
C GLU A 266 -0.85 -21.44 19.85
N GLU A 267 -1.87 -22.17 19.36
CA GLU A 267 -1.91 -23.63 19.37
C GLU A 267 -0.76 -24.21 18.52
N PRO A 268 -0.06 -25.29 18.97
CA PRO A 268 1.11 -25.80 18.27
C PRO A 268 0.85 -26.18 16.80
N GLU A 269 -0.29 -26.78 16.50
CA GLU A 269 -0.69 -27.15 15.15
C GLU A 269 -0.88 -25.92 14.26
N GLU A 270 -1.50 -24.86 14.80
CA GLU A 270 -1.69 -23.60 14.10
C GLU A 270 -0.37 -22.86 13.90
N LYS A 271 0.52 -22.87 14.89
CA LYS A 271 1.86 -22.29 14.76
C LYS A 271 2.61 -22.90 13.59
N ASN A 272 2.63 -24.23 13.50
CA ASN A 272 3.30 -24.94 12.41
C ASN A 272 2.67 -24.62 11.06
N ALA A 273 1.34 -24.68 10.95
CA ALA A 273 0.63 -24.36 9.72
C ALA A 273 0.84 -22.90 9.26
N VAL A 274 0.91 -21.95 10.19
CA VAL A 274 1.22 -20.54 9.88
C VAL A 274 2.65 -20.41 9.37
N ILE A 275 3.64 -21.08 10.01
CA ILE A 275 5.03 -21.06 9.56
C ILE A 275 5.17 -21.65 8.15
N GLU A 276 4.52 -22.78 7.87
CA GLU A 276 4.50 -23.41 6.55
C GLU A 276 3.87 -22.48 5.50
N GLY A 277 2.74 -21.84 5.84
CA GLY A 277 2.09 -20.86 4.97
C GLY A 277 2.94 -19.62 4.69
N GLU A 278 3.67 -19.12 5.70
CA GLU A 278 4.61 -18.01 5.54
C GLU A 278 5.82 -18.39 4.68
N GLN A 279 6.36 -19.60 4.85
CA GLN A 279 7.44 -20.12 4.01
C GLN A 279 7.00 -20.26 2.55
N MET A 280 5.81 -20.84 2.32
CA MET A 280 5.24 -20.95 0.97
C MET A 280 5.05 -19.55 0.33
N CYS A 281 4.54 -18.58 1.09
CA CYS A 281 4.40 -17.20 0.63
C CYS A 281 5.76 -16.60 0.22
N LEU A 282 6.80 -16.80 1.03
CA LEU A 282 8.16 -16.34 0.73
C LEU A 282 8.73 -16.99 -0.53
N GLU A 283 8.53 -18.30 -0.73
CA GLU A 283 9.00 -19.00 -1.95
C GLU A 283 8.28 -18.52 -3.21
N LEU A 284 6.97 -18.24 -3.13
CA LEU A 284 6.22 -17.63 -4.24
C LEU A 284 6.77 -16.24 -4.59
N ILE A 285 7.04 -15.40 -3.58
CA ILE A 285 7.62 -14.07 -3.77
C ILE A 285 9.01 -14.17 -4.41
N LYS A 286 9.90 -15.02 -3.88
CA LYS A 286 11.24 -15.23 -4.45
C LYS A 286 11.16 -15.68 -5.90
N THR A 287 10.30 -16.65 -6.20
CA THR A 287 10.10 -17.16 -7.56
C THR A 287 9.63 -16.06 -8.50
N ARG A 288 8.67 -15.22 -8.07
CA ARG A 288 8.20 -14.08 -8.85
C ARG A 288 9.32 -13.06 -9.11
N VAL A 289 10.02 -12.63 -8.06
CA VAL A 289 11.10 -11.63 -8.16
C VAL A 289 12.21 -12.14 -9.09
N ALA A 290 12.60 -13.41 -8.98
CA ALA A 290 13.58 -14.02 -9.88
C ALA A 290 13.11 -14.00 -11.34
N ARG A 291 11.83 -14.26 -11.60
CA ARG A 291 11.23 -14.18 -12.94
C ARG A 291 11.24 -12.75 -13.49
N GLU A 292 10.83 -11.77 -12.68
CA GLU A 292 10.85 -10.34 -13.06
C GLU A 292 12.27 -9.88 -13.41
N GLN A 293 13.26 -10.25 -12.59
CA GLN A 293 14.65 -9.93 -12.83
C GLN A 293 15.21 -10.60 -14.09
N ALA A 294 14.80 -11.84 -14.37
CA ALA A 294 15.17 -12.52 -15.62
C ALA A 294 14.61 -11.80 -16.85
N ILE A 295 13.36 -11.33 -16.79
CA ILE A 295 12.74 -10.55 -17.86
C ILE A 295 13.47 -9.21 -18.06
N GLU A 296 13.78 -8.49 -16.98
CA GLU A 296 14.49 -7.22 -17.05
C GLU A 296 15.91 -7.37 -17.64
N ASN A 297 16.62 -8.44 -17.25
CA ASN A 297 17.93 -8.77 -17.83
C ASN A 297 17.82 -9.07 -19.33
N GLN A 298 16.79 -9.80 -19.76
CA GLN A 298 16.55 -10.10 -21.17
C GLN A 298 16.27 -8.83 -21.98
N ILE A 299 15.42 -7.93 -21.48
CA ILE A 299 15.12 -6.64 -22.11
C ILE A 299 16.38 -5.78 -22.21
N THR A 300 17.18 -5.72 -21.15
CA THR A 300 18.43 -4.96 -21.12
C THR A 300 19.42 -5.49 -22.15
N GLN A 301 19.59 -6.82 -22.24
CA GLN A 301 20.45 -7.44 -23.25
C GLN A 301 19.96 -7.15 -24.68
N GLN A 302 18.66 -7.25 -24.93
CA GLN A 302 18.08 -6.92 -26.24
C GLN A 302 18.31 -5.45 -26.61
N THR A 303 18.16 -4.54 -25.65
CA THR A 303 18.39 -3.11 -25.84
C THR A 303 19.85 -2.83 -26.18
N LEU A 304 20.79 -3.45 -25.45
CA LEU A 304 22.23 -3.32 -25.69
C LEU A 304 22.62 -3.87 -27.07
N MET A 305 22.09 -5.04 -27.46
CA MET A 305 22.32 -5.61 -28.80
C MET A 305 21.78 -4.68 -29.90
N GLY A 306 20.59 -4.10 -29.71
CA GLY A 306 20.01 -3.13 -30.64
C GLY A 306 20.88 -1.87 -30.78
N GLN A 307 21.36 -1.32 -29.67
CA GLN A 307 22.27 -0.16 -29.67
C GLN A 307 23.59 -0.49 -30.38
N GLN A 308 24.15 -1.67 -30.16
CA GLN A 308 25.38 -2.10 -30.82
C GLN A 308 25.17 -2.28 -32.34
N ALA A 309 24.03 -2.81 -32.77
CA ALA A 309 23.69 -2.91 -34.19
C ALA A 309 23.61 -1.52 -34.86
N ILE A 310 22.98 -0.54 -34.21
CA ILE A 310 22.90 0.84 -34.70
C ILE A 310 24.30 1.46 -34.78
N MET A 311 25.13 1.31 -33.74
CA MET A 311 26.51 1.82 -33.75
C MET A 311 27.33 1.23 -34.91
N ASN A 312 27.22 -0.08 -35.16
CA ASN A 312 27.91 -0.74 -36.27
C ASN A 312 27.44 -0.20 -37.62
N GLN A 313 26.14 0.04 -37.81
CA GLN A 313 25.59 0.63 -39.05
C GLN A 313 26.10 2.06 -39.27
N VAL A 314 26.14 2.89 -38.23
CA VAL A 314 26.68 4.26 -38.32
C VAL A 314 28.17 4.25 -38.68
N GLN A 315 28.95 3.36 -38.07
CA GLN A 315 30.37 3.19 -38.40
C GLN A 315 30.57 2.77 -39.87
N GLN A 316 29.79 1.80 -40.35
CA GLN A 316 29.84 1.37 -41.76
C GLN A 316 29.49 2.51 -42.72
N MET A 317 28.44 3.28 -42.42
CA MET A 317 28.05 4.44 -43.23
C MET A 317 29.15 5.50 -43.27
N ASN A 318 29.79 5.80 -42.13
CA ASN A 318 30.90 6.74 -42.07
C ASN A 318 32.11 6.26 -42.90
N MET A 319 32.43 4.97 -42.87
CA MET A 319 33.49 4.40 -43.71
C MET A 319 33.16 4.50 -45.20
N MET A 320 31.91 4.23 -45.59
CA MET A 320 31.46 4.37 -46.98
C MET A 320 31.52 5.82 -47.46
N MET A 321 31.10 6.77 -46.62
CA MET A 321 31.21 8.20 -46.94
C MET A 321 32.68 8.62 -47.08
N ALA A 322 33.54 8.24 -46.15
CA ALA A 322 34.97 8.55 -46.22
C ALA A 322 35.62 8.05 -47.52
N ALA A 323 35.29 6.83 -47.94
CA ALA A 323 35.77 6.24 -49.20
C ALA A 323 35.24 6.98 -50.45
N SER A 324 33.98 7.42 -50.43
CA SER A 324 33.39 8.23 -51.50
C SER A 324 34.10 9.59 -51.64
N TRP A 325 34.35 10.25 -50.51
CA TRP A 325 35.06 11.55 -50.47
C TRP A 325 36.50 11.47 -50.96
N SER A 326 37.23 10.40 -50.64
CA SER A 326 38.61 10.22 -51.13
C SER A 326 38.65 9.96 -52.64
N ASN A 327 37.69 9.21 -53.20
CA ASN A 327 37.59 9.03 -54.65
C ASN A 327 37.24 10.33 -55.39
N PHE A 328 36.39 11.18 -54.81
CA PHE A 328 36.05 12.48 -55.39
C PHE A 328 37.24 13.45 -55.47
N ARG A 329 38.18 13.38 -54.53
CA ARG A 329 39.40 14.23 -54.55
C ARG A 329 40.44 13.82 -55.60
N LEU A 330 40.34 12.62 -56.15
CA LEU A 330 41.30 12.07 -57.12
C LEU A 330 40.87 12.27 -58.58
N GLN A 331 39.69 12.85 -58.83
CA GLN A 331 39.19 13.26 -60.14
C GLN A 331 39.37 14.77 -60.34
#